data_AF-A0A3A8F924-F1
#
_entry.id   AF-A0A3A8F924-F1
#
_cell.length_a   1.000
_cell.length_b   1.000
_cell.length_c   1.000
_cell.angle_alpha   90.00
_cell.angle_beta   90.00
_cell.angle_gamma   90.00
#
_symmetry.space_group_name_H-M   'P 1'
#
loop_
_entity.id
_entity.type
_entity.pdbx_description
1 polymer ?
#
loop_
_entity_poly.entity_id
_entity_poly.type
_entity_poly.pdbx_seq_one_letter_code
_entity_poly.pdbx_strand_id
1 'polypeptide(L)'
;MNDFFIASNRPIKVGELSVHQLQMHNFDEWSGAAQVIKDFLNDHPDETTRKIFDAHLFESTQLIAHSLKSSIEQVIELFKSDAQIITQLLDAVINVNHAFFSEPKPKHRDDLDPRKKSSWFDVFQMLVSNGHQPESIMQMSYGSFRYYLKATQKAERMKMRNLAIATRAQNAINKKFNEFIKSLEKDQ
;
A
#
# COMPACT_ATOMS: atom_id res chain seq x y z
N MET A 1 -1.27 -14.32 3.92
CA MET A 1 0.19 -14.43 3.62
C MET A 1 0.98 -13.74 4.71
N ASN A 2 2.21 -14.19 4.97
CA ASN A 2 3.07 -13.57 5.99
C ASN A 2 3.94 -12.43 5.39
N ASP A 3 4.62 -11.69 6.26
CA ASP A 3 5.41 -10.52 5.87
C ASP A 3 6.54 -10.87 4.88
N PHE A 4 7.16 -12.04 5.01
CA PHE A 4 8.22 -12.50 4.11
C PHE A 4 7.71 -12.82 2.70
N PHE A 5 6.49 -13.37 2.59
CA PHE A 5 5.85 -13.58 1.30
C PHE A 5 5.67 -12.25 0.58
N ILE A 6 5.14 -11.25 1.29
CA ILE A 6 4.88 -9.92 0.76
C ILE A 6 6.20 -9.25 0.37
N ALA A 7 7.17 -9.19 1.29
CA ALA A 7 8.46 -8.52 1.11
C ALA A 7 9.31 -9.12 -0.02
N SER A 8 9.29 -10.43 -0.22
CA SER A 8 10.08 -11.11 -1.26
C SER A 8 9.36 -11.25 -2.60
N ASN A 9 8.16 -10.68 -2.78
CA ASN A 9 7.32 -10.87 -3.96
C ASN A 9 7.19 -12.35 -4.38
N ARG A 10 6.98 -13.26 -3.41
CA ARG A 10 6.92 -14.69 -3.70
C ARG A 10 5.67 -14.99 -4.53
N PRO A 11 5.76 -15.80 -5.60
CA PRO A 11 4.58 -16.20 -6.35
C PRO A 11 3.82 -17.33 -5.64
N ILE A 12 2.55 -17.48 -5.99
CA ILE A 12 1.77 -18.70 -5.74
C ILE A 12 1.60 -19.46 -7.05
N LYS A 13 1.56 -20.79 -6.97
CA LYS A 13 1.31 -21.66 -8.11
C LYS A 13 -0.18 -21.95 -8.28
N VAL A 14 -0.69 -21.77 -9.50
CA VAL A 14 -2.01 -22.23 -9.96
C VAL A 14 -1.76 -23.14 -11.15
N GLY A 15 -1.78 -24.45 -10.93
CA GLY A 15 -1.16 -25.40 -11.85
C GLY A 15 0.32 -25.06 -12.07
N GLU A 16 0.73 -24.94 -13.33
CA GLU A 16 2.11 -24.58 -13.70
C GLU A 16 2.38 -23.06 -13.65
N LEU A 17 1.32 -22.25 -13.58
CA LEU A 17 1.40 -20.80 -13.66
C LEU A 17 1.82 -20.16 -12.33
N SER A 18 2.69 -19.16 -12.41
CA SER A 18 3.15 -18.38 -11.24
C SER A 18 2.40 -17.05 -11.15
N VAL A 19 1.57 -16.89 -10.13
CA VAL A 19 0.84 -15.66 -9.82
C VAL A 19 1.66 -14.81 -8.85
N HIS A 20 2.09 -13.63 -9.29
CA HIS A 20 2.92 -12.70 -8.53
C HIS A 20 2.10 -11.57 -7.92
N GLN A 21 2.71 -10.85 -6.97
CA GLN A 21 2.14 -9.59 -6.50
C GLN A 21 2.38 -8.49 -7.52
N LEU A 22 1.42 -7.59 -7.63
CA LEU A 22 1.47 -6.38 -8.44
C LEU A 22 2.51 -5.42 -7.85
N GLN A 23 3.33 -4.84 -8.72
CA GLN A 23 4.46 -4.01 -8.33
C GLN A 23 4.17 -2.52 -8.52
N MET A 24 4.93 -1.67 -7.83
CA MET A 24 4.74 -0.23 -7.90
C MET A 24 5.18 0.39 -9.24
N HIS A 25 6.10 -0.24 -9.96
CA HIS A 25 6.68 0.34 -11.17
C HIS A 25 5.67 0.55 -12.31
N ASN A 26 4.58 -0.22 -12.33
CA ASN A 26 3.50 -0.13 -13.30
C ASN A 26 2.14 0.05 -12.62
N PHE A 27 2.14 0.73 -11.47
CA PHE A 27 0.94 1.01 -10.68
C PHE A 27 -0.17 1.67 -11.52
N ASP A 28 0.19 2.59 -12.41
CA ASP A 28 -0.71 3.27 -13.32
C ASP A 28 -1.39 2.34 -14.32
N GLU A 29 -0.72 1.25 -14.73
CA GLU A 29 -1.28 0.28 -15.68
C GLU A 29 -2.34 -0.62 -15.03
N TRP A 30 -2.06 -1.17 -13.84
CA TRP A 30 -2.93 -2.18 -13.22
C TRP A 30 -3.96 -1.61 -12.26
N SER A 31 -3.73 -0.43 -11.66
CA SER A 31 -4.56 0.09 -10.56
C SER A 31 -5.99 0.40 -10.99
N GLY A 32 -6.19 0.86 -12.24
CA GLY A 32 -7.53 1.12 -12.78
C GLY A 32 -8.39 -0.15 -12.81
N ALA A 33 -7.86 -1.21 -13.42
CA ALA A 33 -8.53 -2.52 -13.46
C ALA A 33 -8.73 -3.09 -12.04
N ALA A 34 -7.72 -3.00 -11.18
CA ALA A 34 -7.82 -3.46 -9.80
C ALA A 34 -8.89 -2.72 -9.00
N GLN A 35 -9.07 -1.42 -9.24
CA GLN A 35 -10.09 -0.62 -8.57
C GLN A 35 -11.50 -1.05 -8.96
N VAL A 36 -11.76 -1.35 -10.24
CA VAL A 36 -13.06 -1.87 -10.71
C VAL A 36 -13.42 -3.18 -10.00
N ILE A 37 -12.48 -4.13 -9.97
CA ILE A 37 -12.68 -5.41 -9.29
C ILE A 37 -12.88 -5.22 -7.78
N LYS A 38 -12.11 -4.32 -7.17
CA LYS A 38 -12.24 -3.99 -5.75
C LYS A 38 -13.60 -3.38 -5.42
N ASP A 39 -14.11 -2.48 -6.26
CA ASP A 39 -15.41 -1.86 -6.04
C ASP A 39 -16.54 -2.87 -6.18
N PHE A 40 -16.46 -3.78 -7.17
CA PHE A 40 -17.39 -4.91 -7.29
C PHE A 40 -17.39 -5.79 -6.03
N LEU A 41 -16.22 -6.18 -5.52
CA LEU A 41 -16.10 -6.98 -4.28
C LEU A 41 -16.70 -6.28 -3.06
N ASN A 42 -16.58 -4.95 -2.99
CA ASN A 42 -17.14 -4.18 -1.88
C ASN A 42 -18.67 -4.09 -1.92
N ASP A 43 -19.24 -4.02 -3.12
CA ASP A 43 -20.69 -3.89 -3.32
C ASP A 43 -21.37 -5.28 -3.35
N HIS A 44 -20.58 -6.33 -3.59
CA HIS A 44 -21.02 -7.72 -3.72
C HIS A 44 -20.10 -8.72 -2.98
N PRO A 45 -20.05 -8.69 -1.63
CA PRO A 45 -19.07 -9.46 -0.85
C PRO A 45 -19.26 -10.97 -0.90
N ASP A 46 -20.48 -11.44 -1.17
CA ASP A 46 -20.82 -12.87 -1.24
C ASP A 46 -20.69 -13.45 -2.66
N GLU A 47 -20.29 -12.63 -3.64
CA GLU A 47 -20.25 -13.06 -5.02
C GLU A 47 -19.02 -13.89 -5.38
N THR A 48 -19.24 -14.87 -6.25
CA THR A 48 -18.17 -15.74 -6.73
C THR A 48 -17.29 -15.01 -7.74
N THR A 49 -16.02 -15.39 -7.77
CA THR A 49 -15.03 -14.94 -8.75
C THR A 49 -15.44 -15.18 -10.20
N ARG A 50 -16.31 -16.16 -10.44
CA ARG A 50 -16.90 -16.37 -11.76
C ARG A 50 -17.76 -15.18 -12.20
N LYS A 51 -18.62 -14.68 -11.31
CA LYS A 51 -19.49 -13.53 -11.61
C LYS A 51 -18.69 -12.24 -11.75
N ILE A 52 -17.62 -12.08 -10.98
CA ILE A 52 -16.66 -10.98 -11.17
C ILE A 52 -16.11 -11.03 -12.59
N PHE A 53 -15.62 -12.19 -13.03
CA PHE A 53 -15.06 -12.36 -14.36
C PHE A 53 -16.08 -12.12 -15.46
N ASP A 54 -17.30 -12.65 -15.32
CA ASP A 54 -18.35 -12.48 -16.33
C ASP A 54 -18.83 -11.01 -16.43
N ALA A 55 -18.84 -10.27 -15.32
CA ALA A 55 -19.20 -8.84 -15.29
C ALA A 55 -18.06 -7.90 -15.74
N HIS A 56 -16.81 -8.26 -15.43
CA HIS A 56 -15.62 -7.43 -15.60
C HIS A 56 -14.51 -8.21 -16.31
N LEU A 57 -14.84 -8.74 -17.48
CA LEU A 57 -13.96 -9.61 -18.29
C LEU A 57 -12.63 -8.92 -18.60
N PHE A 58 -12.69 -7.66 -19.04
CA PHE A 58 -11.53 -6.91 -19.47
C PHE A 58 -10.58 -6.65 -18.29
N GLU A 59 -11.10 -6.10 -17.19
CA GLU A 59 -10.33 -5.75 -16.00
C GLU A 59 -9.75 -7.00 -15.33
N SER A 60 -10.53 -8.09 -15.27
CA SER A 60 -10.07 -9.38 -14.74
C SER A 60 -8.92 -9.94 -15.59
N THR A 61 -9.03 -9.89 -16.91
CA THR A 61 -7.98 -10.36 -17.83
C THR A 61 -6.70 -9.54 -17.68
N GLN A 62 -6.81 -8.21 -17.60
CA GLN A 62 -5.66 -7.33 -17.36
C GLN A 62 -4.95 -7.65 -16.04
N LEU A 63 -5.70 -7.78 -14.95
CA LEU A 63 -5.17 -8.13 -13.63
C LEU A 63 -4.42 -9.46 -13.62
N ILE A 64 -4.99 -10.47 -14.29
CA ILE A 64 -4.35 -11.78 -14.45
C ILE A 64 -3.05 -11.64 -15.26
N ALA A 65 -3.07 -10.90 -16.38
CA ALA A 65 -1.88 -10.68 -17.21
C ALA A 65 -0.74 -10.02 -16.41
N HIS A 66 -1.02 -8.94 -15.68
CA HIS A 66 -0.02 -8.29 -14.84
C HIS A 66 0.54 -9.22 -13.75
N SER A 67 -0.31 -10.00 -13.09
CA SER A 67 0.12 -10.92 -12.03
C SER A 67 0.88 -12.14 -12.56
N LEU A 68 0.58 -12.59 -13.78
CA LEU A 68 1.31 -13.64 -14.48
C LEU A 68 2.58 -13.13 -15.16
N LYS A 69 2.80 -11.80 -15.20
CA LYS A 69 3.88 -11.17 -15.97
C LYS A 69 3.85 -11.60 -17.44
N SER A 70 2.65 -11.68 -17.99
CA SER A 70 2.36 -12.13 -19.36
C SER A 70 1.58 -11.06 -20.12
N SER A 71 1.53 -11.15 -21.45
CA SER A 71 0.69 -10.24 -22.24
C SER A 71 -0.79 -10.61 -22.14
N ILE A 72 -1.67 -9.65 -22.44
CA ILE A 72 -3.12 -9.89 -22.46
C ILE A 72 -3.47 -10.97 -23.48
N GLU A 73 -2.83 -10.97 -24.64
CA GLU A 73 -3.03 -11.95 -25.71
C GLU A 73 -2.69 -13.36 -25.24
N GLN A 74 -1.56 -13.53 -24.53
CA GLN A 74 -1.17 -14.83 -23.97
C GLN A 74 -2.20 -15.34 -22.96
N VAL A 75 -2.75 -14.46 -22.14
CA VAL A 75 -3.80 -14.80 -21.18
C VAL A 75 -5.11 -15.16 -21.89
N ILE A 76 -5.49 -14.45 -22.96
CA ILE A 76 -6.67 -14.79 -23.77
C ILE A 76 -6.52 -16.19 -24.41
N GLU A 77 -5.35 -16.53 -24.94
CA GLU A 77 -5.09 -17.87 -25.48
C GLU A 77 -5.16 -18.96 -24.40
N LEU A 78 -4.66 -18.67 -23.19
CA LEU A 78 -4.79 -19.55 -22.04
C LEU A 78 -6.27 -19.82 -21.71
N PHE A 79 -7.11 -18.78 -21.73
CA PHE A 79 -8.54 -18.88 -21.41
C PHE A 79 -9.33 -19.71 -22.43
N LYS A 80 -8.91 -19.71 -23.69
CA LYS A 80 -9.50 -20.59 -24.74
C LYS A 80 -9.20 -22.06 -24.47
N SER A 81 -8.06 -22.35 -23.85
CA SER A 81 -7.57 -23.71 -23.63
C SER A 81 -8.12 -24.34 -22.36
N ASP A 82 -8.35 -23.55 -21.31
CA ASP A 82 -8.92 -24.01 -20.04
C ASP A 82 -9.79 -22.91 -19.41
N ALA A 83 -11.11 -23.09 -19.45
CA ALA A 83 -12.05 -22.11 -18.90
C ALA A 83 -12.15 -22.16 -17.36
N GLN A 84 -11.75 -23.27 -16.72
CA GLN A 84 -11.79 -23.41 -15.26
C GLN A 84 -10.57 -22.75 -14.60
N ILE A 85 -9.45 -22.66 -15.30
CA ILE A 85 -8.23 -21.99 -14.77
C ILE A 85 -8.45 -20.51 -14.52
N ILE A 86 -9.39 -19.88 -15.23
CA ILE A 86 -9.69 -18.45 -15.16
C ILE A 86 -10.09 -18.04 -13.74
N THR A 87 -11.08 -18.73 -13.17
CA THR A 87 -11.57 -18.40 -11.83
C THR A 87 -10.52 -18.68 -10.76
N GLN A 88 -9.76 -19.76 -10.91
CA GLN A 88 -8.65 -20.07 -10.01
C GLN A 88 -7.54 -19.02 -10.06
N LEU A 89 -7.24 -18.50 -11.25
CA LEU A 89 -6.25 -17.44 -11.43
C LEU A 89 -6.75 -16.13 -10.83
N LEU A 90 -7.98 -15.72 -11.10
CA LEU A 90 -8.52 -14.48 -10.53
C LEU A 90 -8.59 -14.55 -8.99
N ASP A 91 -8.99 -15.69 -8.43
CA ASP A 91 -8.93 -15.95 -6.98
C ASP A 91 -7.51 -15.80 -6.44
N ALA A 92 -6.55 -16.43 -7.10
CA ALA A 92 -5.14 -16.33 -6.70
C ALA A 92 -4.63 -14.89 -6.79
N VAL A 93 -5.02 -14.14 -7.82
CA VAL A 93 -4.64 -12.73 -7.99
C VAL A 93 -5.18 -11.87 -6.85
N ILE A 94 -6.47 -12.01 -6.52
CA ILE A 94 -7.11 -11.27 -5.42
C ILE A 94 -6.43 -11.61 -4.09
N ASN A 95 -6.16 -12.89 -3.85
CA ASN A 95 -5.52 -13.38 -2.63
C ASN A 95 -4.07 -12.91 -2.50
N VAL A 96 -3.27 -13.03 -3.56
CA VAL A 96 -1.85 -12.59 -3.60
C VAL A 96 -1.74 -11.09 -3.41
N ASN A 97 -2.69 -10.34 -3.95
CA ASN A 97 -2.75 -8.88 -3.87
C ASN A 97 -3.72 -8.38 -2.80
N HIS A 98 -4.01 -9.19 -1.77
CA HIS A 98 -4.96 -8.87 -0.70
C HIS A 98 -4.69 -7.50 -0.05
N ALA A 99 -3.42 -7.06 0.02
CA ALA A 99 -3.07 -5.75 0.56
C ALA A 99 -3.78 -4.58 -0.16
N PHE A 100 -4.05 -4.69 -1.46
CA PHE A 100 -4.82 -3.71 -2.23
C PHE A 100 -6.33 -3.87 -2.04
N PHE A 101 -6.82 -5.12 -2.15
CA PHE A 101 -8.25 -5.41 -2.12
C PHE A 101 -8.89 -5.22 -0.73
N SER A 102 -8.11 -5.41 0.34
CA SER A 102 -8.57 -5.24 1.72
C SER A 102 -8.50 -3.81 2.25
N GLU A 103 -7.98 -2.85 1.48
CA GLU A 103 -7.90 -1.48 2.01
C GLU A 103 -9.30 -0.87 2.13
N PRO A 104 -9.64 -0.31 3.30
CA PRO A 104 -10.95 0.28 3.49
C PRO A 104 -11.15 1.45 2.53
N LYS A 105 -12.40 1.64 2.08
CA LYS A 105 -12.79 2.85 1.35
C LYS A 105 -12.34 4.07 2.17
N PRO A 106 -11.70 5.08 1.56
CA PRO A 106 -11.26 6.28 2.27
C PRO A 106 -12.43 6.87 3.07
N LYS A 107 -12.25 7.01 4.38
CA LYS A 107 -13.30 7.58 5.25
C LYS A 107 -13.38 9.08 5.02
N HIS A 108 -14.20 9.51 4.05
CA HIS A 108 -14.64 10.88 3.84
C HIS A 108 -13.50 11.87 3.46
N ARG A 109 -13.67 12.59 2.35
CA ARG A 109 -12.78 13.62 1.77
C ARG A 109 -11.72 14.18 2.74
N ASP A 110 -10.50 13.62 2.72
CA ASP A 110 -9.27 14.33 3.12
C ASP A 110 -8.94 15.50 2.15
N ASP A 111 -9.95 15.97 1.40
CA ASP A 111 -9.87 16.50 0.05
C ASP A 111 -10.55 17.88 -0.10
N LEU A 112 -10.75 18.60 1.00
CA LEU A 112 -11.25 19.98 0.92
C LEU A 112 -10.12 21.00 0.67
N ASP A 113 -8.85 20.66 0.95
CA ASP A 113 -7.70 21.53 0.64
C ASP A 113 -6.71 20.80 -0.29
N PRO A 114 -6.68 21.14 -1.59
CA PRO A 114 -5.72 20.57 -2.55
C PRO A 114 -4.25 20.69 -2.11
N ARG A 115 -3.91 21.70 -1.28
CA ARG A 115 -2.54 21.90 -0.75
C ARG A 115 -2.17 20.90 0.33
N LYS A 116 -3.14 20.18 0.90
CA LYS A 116 -2.94 19.14 1.90
C LYS A 116 -2.96 17.73 1.31
N LYS A 117 -3.28 17.58 0.02
CA LYS A 117 -3.22 16.29 -0.66
C LYS A 117 -1.77 15.88 -0.80
N SER A 118 -1.37 14.84 -0.09
CA SER A 118 -0.08 14.20 -0.31
C SER A 118 -0.07 13.58 -1.70
N SER A 119 0.92 13.95 -2.50
CA SER A 119 1.19 13.33 -3.80
C SER A 119 1.96 12.02 -3.61
N TRP A 120 2.02 11.21 -4.68
CA TRP A 120 2.90 10.06 -4.74
C TRP A 120 4.38 10.44 -4.55
N PHE A 121 4.78 11.63 -5.01
CA PHE A 121 6.13 12.15 -4.80
C PHE A 121 6.42 12.44 -3.32
N ASP A 122 5.46 12.97 -2.57
CA ASP A 122 5.63 13.19 -1.12
C ASP A 122 5.85 11.87 -0.38
N VAL A 123 5.09 10.84 -0.77
CA VAL A 123 5.23 9.49 -0.20
C VAL A 123 6.59 8.88 -0.54
N PHE A 124 7.02 9.00 -1.79
CA PHE A 124 8.32 8.48 -2.24
C PHE A 124 9.46 9.23 -1.55
N GLN A 125 9.39 10.55 -1.47
CA GLN A 125 10.37 11.38 -0.79
C GLN A 125 10.49 11.00 0.69
N MET A 126 9.38 10.71 1.35
CA MET A 126 9.39 10.25 2.75
C MET A 126 10.09 8.90 2.91
N LEU A 127 9.83 7.94 2.02
CA LEU A 127 10.51 6.64 2.02
C LEU A 127 12.01 6.79 1.72
N VAL A 128 12.37 7.64 0.76
CA VAL A 128 13.76 7.95 0.41
C VAL A 128 14.50 8.59 1.59
N SER A 129 13.85 9.53 2.28
CA SER A 129 14.39 10.16 3.49
C SER A 129 14.57 9.18 4.65
N ASN A 130 13.93 8.00 4.58
CA ASN A 130 14.09 6.88 5.52
C ASN A 130 15.01 5.77 4.98
N GLY A 131 15.78 6.03 3.92
CA GLY A 131 16.85 5.16 3.44
C GLY A 131 16.47 4.22 2.29
N HIS A 132 15.23 4.28 1.78
CA HIS A 132 14.87 3.52 0.59
C HIS A 132 15.43 4.16 -0.69
N GLN A 133 15.85 3.34 -1.66
CA GLN A 133 16.21 3.84 -2.99
C GLN A 133 14.96 3.96 -3.87
N PRO A 134 14.82 4.98 -4.73
CA PRO A 134 13.68 5.13 -5.63
C PRO A 134 13.41 3.88 -6.46
N GLU A 135 14.46 3.26 -7.00
CA GLU A 135 14.39 2.04 -7.81
C GLU A 135 13.86 0.87 -6.97
N SER A 136 14.28 0.79 -5.70
CA SER A 136 13.79 -0.22 -4.78
C SER A 136 12.29 -0.05 -4.53
N ILE A 137 11.81 1.18 -4.33
CA ILE A 137 10.37 1.48 -4.13
C ILE A 137 9.57 1.03 -5.34
N MET A 138 10.03 1.32 -6.56
CA MET A 138 9.35 0.92 -7.79
C MET A 138 9.29 -0.61 -7.94
N GLN A 139 10.32 -1.33 -7.49
CA GLN A 139 10.36 -2.79 -7.54
C GLN A 139 9.58 -3.48 -6.39
N MET A 140 9.11 -2.74 -5.38
CA MET A 140 8.28 -3.31 -4.32
C MET A 140 6.94 -3.80 -4.86
N SER A 141 6.43 -4.89 -4.31
CA SER A 141 5.01 -5.18 -4.41
C SER A 141 4.19 -4.09 -3.74
N TYR A 142 2.97 -3.85 -4.19
CA TYR A 142 2.06 -2.89 -3.57
C TYR A 142 1.92 -3.12 -2.07
N GLY A 143 1.78 -4.39 -1.66
CA GLY A 143 1.71 -4.76 -0.25
C GLY A 143 2.94 -4.32 0.53
N SER A 144 4.14 -4.62 0.02
CA SER A 144 5.41 -4.23 0.65
C SER A 144 5.51 -2.71 0.78
N PHE A 145 5.21 -2.00 -0.30
CA PHE A 145 5.18 -0.54 -0.32
C PHE A 145 4.25 0.01 0.79
N ARG A 146 3.03 -0.52 0.91
CA ARG A 146 2.08 -0.08 1.95
C ARG A 146 2.54 -0.39 3.37
N TYR A 147 3.21 -1.51 3.60
CA TYR A 147 3.76 -1.83 4.92
C TYR A 147 4.92 -0.90 5.29
N TYR A 148 5.86 -0.65 4.38
CA TYR A 148 6.96 0.30 4.62
C TYR A 148 6.45 1.72 4.83
N LEU A 149 5.43 2.15 4.07
CA LEU A 149 4.79 3.44 4.26
C LEU A 149 4.19 3.57 5.66
N LYS A 150 3.41 2.58 6.11
CA LYS A 150 2.82 2.58 7.46
C LYS A 150 3.88 2.56 8.56
N ALA A 151 4.95 1.78 8.40
CA ALA A 151 6.05 1.70 9.34
C ALA A 151 6.79 3.05 9.45
N THR A 152 7.07 3.68 8.32
CA THR A 152 7.72 4.99 8.23
C THR A 152 6.88 6.08 8.90
N GLN A 153 5.58 6.14 8.58
CA GLN A 153 4.66 7.09 9.23
C GLN A 153 4.56 6.87 10.74
N LYS A 154 4.61 5.61 11.21
CA LYS A 154 4.63 5.28 12.64
C LYS A 154 5.93 5.78 13.30
N ALA A 155 7.08 5.57 12.66
CA ALA A 155 8.36 6.04 13.16
C ALA A 155 8.41 7.57 13.27
N GLU A 156 7.95 8.29 12.23
CA GLU A 156 7.89 9.76 12.24
C GLU A 156 6.96 10.31 13.32
N ARG A 157 5.78 9.69 13.52
CA ARG A 157 4.88 10.07 14.64
C ARG A 157 5.56 9.89 16.00
N MET A 158 6.30 8.80 16.20
CA MET A 158 7.03 8.58 17.45
C MET A 158 8.16 9.58 17.64
N LYS A 159 8.92 9.89 16.58
CA LYS A 159 9.98 10.90 16.59
C LYS A 159 9.44 12.28 16.97
N MET A 160 8.36 12.73 16.34
CA MET A 160 7.69 14.00 16.67
C MET A 160 7.18 14.03 18.12
N ARG A 161 6.58 12.93 18.58
CA ARG A 161 6.12 12.80 19.97
C ARG A 161 7.28 12.94 20.96
N ASN A 162 8.39 12.25 20.71
CA ASN A 162 9.56 12.29 21.58
C ASN A 162 10.20 13.69 21.60
N LEU A 163 10.30 14.35 20.44
CA LEU A 163 10.76 15.72 20.35
C LEU A 163 9.87 16.67 21.16
N ALA A 164 8.54 16.56 21.03
CA ALA A 164 7.61 17.38 21.79
C ALA A 164 7.74 17.18 23.31
N ILE A 165 7.96 15.94 23.76
CA ILE A 165 8.21 15.62 25.18
C ILE A 165 9.53 16.27 25.64
N ALA A 166 10.62 16.10 24.88
CA ALA A 166 11.91 16.68 25.19
C ALA A 166 11.86 18.22 25.27
N THR A 167 11.21 18.87 24.30
CA THR A 167 11.01 20.33 24.29
C THR A 167 10.21 20.80 25.50
N ARG A 168 9.15 20.09 25.90
CA ARG A 168 8.36 20.41 27.10
C ARG A 168 9.19 20.25 28.38
N ALA A 169 9.98 19.18 28.48
CA ALA A 169 10.88 18.96 29.61
C ALA A 169 11.92 20.09 29.71
N GLN A 170 12.54 20.47 28.60
CA GLN A 170 13.50 21.57 28.56
C GLN A 170 12.86 22.90 28.97
N ASN A 171 11.65 23.20 28.47
CA ASN A 171 10.94 24.42 28.86
C ASN A 171 10.58 24.44 30.35
N ALA A 172 10.21 23.30 30.94
CA ALA A 172 9.95 23.20 32.36
C ALA A 172 11.22 23.40 33.21
N ILE A 173 12.36 22.84 32.77
CA ILE A 173 13.66 23.04 33.40
C ILE A 173 14.06 24.52 33.32
N ASN A 174 13.98 25.13 32.14
CA ASN A 174 14.30 26.54 31.95
C ASN A 174 13.43 27.45 32.82
N LYS A 175 12.14 27.13 32.97
CA LYS A 175 11.24 27.88 33.86
C LYS A 175 11.69 27.79 35.32
N LYS A 176 11.96 26.60 35.83
CA LYS A 176 12.45 26.40 37.20
C LYS A 176 13.80 27.07 37.44
N PHE A 177 14.70 26.98 36.46
CA PHE A 177 16.01 27.62 36.52
C PHE A 177 15.86 29.15 36.59
N ASN A 178 15.00 29.74 35.76
CA ASN A 178 14.73 31.18 35.80
C ASN A 178 14.06 31.63 37.12
N GLU A 179 13.18 30.81 37.69
CA GLU A 179 12.60 31.06 39.02
C GLU A 179 13.68 31.05 40.11
N PHE A 180 14.63 30.12 40.05
CA PHE A 180 15.76 30.03 40.97
C PHE A 180 16.72 31.23 40.86
N ILE A 181 17.07 31.66 39.64
CA ILE A 181 17.91 32.86 39.45
C ILE A 181 17.21 34.10 40.05
N LYS A 182 15.90 34.27 39.79
CA LYS A 182 15.13 35.37 40.36
C LYS A 182 15.02 35.34 41.88
N SER A 183 15.05 34.17 42.52
CA SER A 183 15.08 34.10 43.99
C SER A 183 16.42 34.57 44.54
N LEU A 184 17.53 34.22 43.90
CA LEU A 184 18.86 34.69 44.32
C LEU A 184 19.03 36.21 44.18
N GLU A 185 18.43 36.81 43.14
CA GLU A 185 18.44 38.27 42.94
C GLU A 185 17.60 39.04 43.97
N LYS A 186 16.62 38.38 44.61
CA LYS A 186 15.75 39.01 45.63
C LYS A 186 16.33 38.98 47.04
N ASP A 187 17.32 38.12 47.28
CA ASP A 187 17.97 37.93 48.57
C ASP A 187 19.27 38.77 48.72
N GLN A 188 19.52 39.69 47.77
CA GLN A 188 20.54 40.76 47.84
C GLN A 188 19.89 42.12 48.07
#